data_AF-A0A060ZAD3-F1
#
_entry.id   AF-A0A060ZAD3-F1
#
_cell.length_a   1.000
_cell.length_b   1.000
_cell.length_c   1.000
_cell.angle_alpha   90.00
_cell.angle_beta   90.00
_cell.angle_gamma   90.00
#
_symmetry.space_group_name_H-M   'P 1'
#
loop_
_entity.id
_entity.type
_entity.pdbx_description
1 polymer ?
#
loop_
_entity_poly.entity_id
_entity_poly.type
_entity_poly.pdbx_seq_one_letter_code
_entity_poly.pdbx_strand_id
1 'polypeptide(L)'
;MLQSCLRGRFQDVGIAERRYMSHQPKRLCTENMSGKIIGTHNGTFHCDEVLACFFLHQLPEYKDAEIVRTRDPAELAKCDIVVDVGGEFDPKKHLYDHHQRYSGTSPWS
;
A
#
# COMPACT_ATOMS: atom_id res chain seq x y z
N MET A 1 0.29 31.76 -56.94
CA MET A 1 0.13 32.96 -56.09
C MET A 1 0.07 32.45 -54.65
N LEU A 2 1.16 32.15 -53.96
CA LEU A 2 2.31 33.01 -53.62
C LEU A 2 1.84 34.29 -52.91
N GLN A 3 1.83 34.23 -51.57
CA GLN A 3 2.20 35.27 -50.60
C GLN A 3 1.91 34.72 -49.19
N SER A 4 2.75 34.75 -48.17
CA SER A 4 4.15 35.14 -48.01
C SER A 4 4.45 35.15 -46.51
N CYS A 5 5.64 34.64 -46.13
CA CYS A 5 6.51 35.18 -45.05
C CYS A 5 6.02 35.00 -43.59
N LEU A 6 6.78 34.46 -42.64
CA LEU A 6 8.13 34.86 -42.21
C LEU A 6 8.82 33.75 -41.39
N ARG A 7 10.14 33.73 -41.45
CA ARG A 7 11.07 32.90 -40.67
C ARG A 7 11.26 33.46 -39.25
N GLY A 8 11.44 32.58 -38.25
CA GLY A 8 12.12 32.86 -36.97
C GLY A 8 12.52 31.53 -36.32
N ARG A 9 13.81 31.14 -36.27
CA ARG A 9 14.79 31.28 -35.16
C ARG A 9 14.25 30.78 -33.81
N PHE A 10 14.60 29.56 -33.38
CA PHE A 10 15.77 29.13 -32.57
C PHE A 10 15.61 29.39 -31.07
N GLN A 11 15.78 28.33 -30.26
CA GLN A 11 15.82 28.24 -28.78
C GLN A 11 14.45 28.43 -28.08
N ASP A 12 14.03 27.63 -27.10
CA ASP A 12 14.77 27.03 -25.98
C ASP A 12 14.23 25.65 -25.53
N VAL A 13 15.15 24.86 -24.99
CA VAL A 13 14.91 23.57 -24.34
C VAL A 13 14.27 23.83 -22.97
N GLY A 14 12.96 23.67 -22.87
CA GLY A 14 12.24 23.73 -21.59
C GLY A 14 12.54 22.50 -20.75
N ILE A 15 13.48 22.64 -19.81
CA ILE A 15 13.77 21.69 -18.72
C ILE A 15 12.45 21.41 -17.99
N ALA A 16 11.90 20.21 -18.15
CA ALA A 16 10.78 19.74 -17.34
C ALA A 16 11.25 19.66 -15.89
N GLU A 17 10.79 20.60 -15.08
CA GLU A 17 11.16 20.73 -13.67
C GLU A 17 10.93 19.44 -12.90
N ARG A 18 12.03 19.02 -12.28
CA ARG A 18 12.12 18.06 -11.19
C ARG A 18 11.13 18.50 -10.10
N ARG A 19 9.98 17.82 -9.97
CA ARG A 19 9.03 18.03 -8.85
C ARG A 19 9.66 17.56 -7.54
N TYR A 20 10.53 18.40 -6.98
CA TYR A 20 11.03 18.28 -5.62
C TYR A 20 9.88 18.53 -4.63
N MET A 21 9.87 17.76 -3.55
CA MET A 21 8.89 17.76 -2.45
C MET A 21 8.35 19.15 -2.10
N SER A 22 7.03 19.27 -1.96
CA SER A 22 6.39 20.51 -1.50
C SER A 22 6.85 20.86 -0.09
N HIS A 23 7.43 22.05 0.09
CA HIS A 23 7.76 22.68 1.39
C HIS A 23 6.51 23.13 2.17
N GLN A 24 5.36 22.49 1.97
CA GLN A 24 4.19 22.76 2.78
C GLN A 24 4.33 21.94 4.06
N PRO A 25 4.28 22.54 5.26
CA PRO A 25 4.21 21.78 6.49
C PRO A 25 2.98 20.86 6.40
N LYS A 26 3.16 19.56 6.68
CA LYS A 26 2.04 18.60 6.75
C LYS A 26 0.97 19.23 7.65
N ARG A 27 -0.22 19.44 7.09
CA ARG A 27 -1.37 20.00 7.81
C ARG A 27 -1.51 19.25 9.15
N LEU A 28 -1.69 20.00 10.24
CA LEU A 28 -1.99 19.42 11.54
C LEU A 28 -3.21 18.51 11.38
N CYS A 29 -3.03 17.23 11.68
CA CYS A 29 -4.09 16.23 11.73
C CYS A 29 -5.04 16.67 12.85
N THR A 30 -6.10 17.33 12.44
CA THR A 30 -7.25 17.67 13.28
C THR A 30 -8.45 17.23 12.47
N GLU A 31 -9.42 16.62 13.17
CA GLU A 31 -10.56 15.82 12.70
C GLU A 31 -10.29 14.31 12.76
N ASN A 32 -10.76 13.71 13.86
CA ASN A 32 -10.89 12.29 14.21
C ASN A 32 -10.99 11.29 13.02
N MET A 33 -9.88 10.96 12.37
CA MET A 33 -9.79 9.78 11.52
C MET A 33 -9.31 8.63 12.38
N SER A 34 -10.18 7.64 12.62
CA SER A 34 -9.75 6.32 13.07
C SER A 34 -8.66 5.86 12.10
N GLY A 35 -7.41 5.89 12.52
CA GLY A 35 -6.30 5.41 11.70
C GLY A 35 -6.57 3.98 11.29
N LYS A 36 -6.29 3.64 10.03
CA LYS A 36 -6.40 2.26 9.57
C LYS A 36 -5.38 1.40 10.32
N ILE A 37 -5.71 0.13 10.56
CA ILE A 37 -4.81 -0.81 11.23
C ILE A 37 -4.49 -1.97 10.28
N ILE A 38 -3.20 -2.21 10.08
CA ILE A 38 -2.65 -3.33 9.31
C ILE A 38 -2.17 -4.39 10.31
N GLY A 39 -2.79 -5.56 10.29
CA GLY A 39 -2.36 -6.73 11.06
C GLY A 39 -1.37 -7.58 10.27
N THR A 40 -0.24 -7.96 10.89
CA THR A 40 0.70 -8.97 10.37
C THR A 40 1.19 -9.89 11.49
N HIS A 41 1.86 -11.00 11.17
CA HIS A 41 2.41 -11.90 12.17
C HIS A 41 3.57 -11.28 12.98
N ASN A 42 3.74 -11.74 14.22
CA ASN A 42 4.85 -11.35 15.10
C ASN A 42 6.02 -12.34 15.06
N GLY A 43 6.21 -13.03 13.92
CA GLY A 43 7.25 -14.06 13.76
C GLY A 43 8.61 -13.52 13.37
N THR A 44 9.46 -14.44 12.91
CA THR A 44 10.69 -14.12 12.18
C THR A 44 10.39 -13.19 11.03
N PHE A 45 11.32 -12.30 10.71
CA PHE A 45 11.18 -11.40 9.57
C PHE A 45 10.98 -12.20 8.28
N HIS A 46 9.85 -11.98 7.62
CA HIS A 46 9.66 -12.39 6.24
C HIS A 46 9.64 -11.15 5.33
N CYS A 47 10.22 -11.27 4.14
CA CYS A 47 10.38 -10.13 3.23
C CYS A 47 9.03 -9.66 2.68
N ASP A 48 8.16 -10.62 2.40
CA ASP A 48 6.82 -10.44 1.87
C ASP A 48 5.88 -9.72 2.83
N GLU A 49 5.91 -10.01 4.14
CA GLU A 49 5.09 -9.24 5.10
C GLU A 49 5.43 -7.74 5.09
N VAL A 50 6.73 -7.41 5.05
CA VAL A 50 7.19 -6.01 5.05
C VAL A 50 6.91 -5.34 3.72
N LEU A 51 7.08 -6.07 2.62
CA LEU A 51 6.74 -5.57 1.29
C LEU A 51 5.24 -5.28 1.16
N ALA A 52 4.38 -6.13 1.71
CA ALA A 52 2.94 -5.91 1.74
C ALA A 52 2.60 -4.64 2.53
N CYS A 53 3.14 -4.49 3.74
CA CYS A 53 2.96 -3.28 4.56
C CYS A 53 3.42 -2.01 3.83
N PHE A 54 4.57 -2.08 3.15
CA PHE A 54 5.08 -0.96 2.35
C PHE A 54 4.10 -0.57 1.24
N PHE A 55 3.61 -1.52 0.44
CA PHE A 55 2.66 -1.21 -0.62
C PHE A 55 1.35 -0.63 -0.09
N LEU A 56 0.85 -1.14 1.04
CA LEU A 56 -0.33 -0.58 1.68
C LEU A 56 -0.11 0.89 2.06
N HIS A 57 1.02 1.25 2.66
CA HIS A 57 1.33 2.65 2.97
C HIS A 57 1.43 3.59 1.75
N GLN A 58 1.63 3.05 0.55
CA GLN A 58 1.60 3.87 -0.67
C GLN A 58 0.18 4.25 -1.09
N LEU A 59 -0.84 3.56 -0.57
CA LEU A 59 -2.25 3.86 -0.83
C LEU A 59 -2.74 5.00 0.07
N PRO A 60 -3.50 5.98 -0.47
CA PRO A 60 -4.05 7.07 0.33
C PRO A 60 -4.86 6.62 1.55
N GLU A 61 -5.54 5.48 1.45
CA GLU A 61 -6.36 4.90 2.53
C GLU A 61 -5.54 4.42 3.73
N TYR A 62 -4.36 3.84 3.48
CA TYR A 62 -3.51 3.24 4.53
C TYR A 62 -2.21 4.02 4.78
N LYS A 63 -2.12 5.24 4.25
CA LYS A 63 -0.91 6.06 4.28
C LYS A 63 -0.36 6.29 5.67
N ASP A 64 -1.25 6.50 6.64
CA ASP A 64 -0.93 6.75 8.04
C ASP A 64 -1.44 5.60 8.93
N ALA A 65 -1.54 4.38 8.37
CA ALA A 65 -2.02 3.21 9.10
C ALA A 65 -1.06 2.79 10.22
N GLU A 66 -1.59 2.23 11.30
CA GLU A 66 -0.79 1.57 12.34
C GLU A 66 -0.51 0.11 11.94
N ILE A 67 0.71 -0.37 12.17
CA ILE A 67 1.08 -1.77 11.95
C ILE A 67 1.07 -2.50 13.28
N VAL A 68 0.16 -3.46 13.43
CA VAL A 68 0.06 -4.35 14.58
C VAL A 68 0.65 -5.70 14.22
N ARG A 69 1.74 -6.09 14.91
CA ARG A 69 2.38 -7.39 14.76
C ARG A 69 1.87 -8.34 15.84
N THR A 70 1.02 -9.31 15.48
CA THR A 70 0.44 -10.27 16.41
C THR A 70 -0.02 -11.55 15.70
N ARG A 71 -0.22 -12.62 16.48
CA ARG A 71 -0.93 -13.83 16.03
C ARG A 71 -2.22 -14.07 16.82
N ASP A 72 -2.56 -13.16 17.73
CA ASP A 72 -3.79 -13.25 18.50
C ASP A 72 -4.99 -12.93 17.59
N PRO A 73 -5.90 -13.90 17.35
CA PRO A 73 -7.08 -13.68 16.53
C PRO A 73 -7.97 -12.54 17.04
N ALA A 74 -7.99 -12.27 18.35
CA ALA A 74 -8.79 -11.20 18.93
C ALA A 74 -8.24 -9.81 18.59
N GLU A 75 -6.92 -9.67 18.48
CA GLU A 75 -6.29 -8.43 18.02
C GLU A 75 -6.40 -8.28 16.49
N LEU A 76 -6.23 -9.38 15.75
CA LEU A 76 -6.36 -9.37 14.29
C LEU A 76 -7.78 -9.01 13.84
N ALA A 77 -8.81 -9.42 14.59
CA ALA A 77 -10.21 -9.07 14.30
C ALA A 77 -10.51 -7.56 14.43
N LYS A 78 -9.64 -6.79 15.08
CA LYS A 78 -9.76 -5.32 15.19
C LYS A 78 -9.07 -4.59 14.03
N CYS A 79 -8.28 -5.30 13.22
CA CYS A 79 -7.53 -4.71 12.12
C CYS A 79 -8.44 -4.48 10.90
N ASP A 80 -8.17 -3.45 10.11
CA ASP A 80 -8.88 -3.18 8.86
C ASP A 80 -8.46 -4.12 7.73
N ILE A 81 -7.19 -4.52 7.76
CA ILE A 81 -6.58 -5.43 6.79
C ILE A 81 -5.59 -6.34 7.52
N VAL A 82 -5.55 -7.60 7.12
CA VAL A 82 -4.65 -8.60 7.70
C VAL A 82 -3.84 -9.26 6.59
N VAL A 83 -2.53 -9.32 6.76
CA VAL A 83 -1.58 -9.88 5.78
C VAL A 83 -0.67 -10.91 6.43
N ASP A 84 -0.32 -11.96 5.70
CA ASP A 84 0.66 -12.99 6.12
C ASP A 84 0.35 -13.68 7.47
N VAL A 85 -0.92 -13.63 7.90
CA VAL A 85 -1.39 -14.24 9.15
C VAL A 85 -2.90 -14.55 9.09
N GLY A 86 -3.31 -15.61 9.78
CA GLY A 86 -4.72 -16.01 9.93
C GLY A 86 -5.14 -17.27 9.14
N GLY A 87 -4.33 -17.72 8.19
CA GLY A 87 -4.53 -18.93 7.38
C GLY A 87 -5.70 -18.84 6.38
N GLU A 88 -6.26 -17.64 6.17
CA GLU A 88 -7.42 -17.39 5.31
C GLU A 88 -7.09 -16.34 4.24
N PHE A 89 -7.53 -16.59 3.01
CA PHE A 89 -7.55 -15.61 1.93
C PHE A 89 -9.00 -15.27 1.61
N ASP A 90 -9.45 -14.08 2.01
CA ASP A 90 -10.76 -13.53 1.71
C ASP A 90 -10.64 -12.04 1.33
N PRO A 91 -10.62 -11.71 0.03
CA PRO A 91 -10.54 -10.33 -0.45
C PRO A 91 -11.71 -9.45 -0.02
N LYS A 92 -12.89 -10.03 0.31
CA LYS A 92 -14.05 -9.27 0.76
C LYS A 92 -13.91 -8.82 2.22
N LYS A 93 -13.14 -9.58 3.01
CA LYS A 93 -12.84 -9.28 4.42
C LYS A 93 -11.45 -8.66 4.61
N HIS A 94 -10.72 -8.41 3.52
CA HIS A 94 -9.33 -7.94 3.56
C HIS A 94 -8.39 -8.86 4.35
N LEU A 95 -8.58 -10.18 4.21
CA LEU A 95 -7.69 -11.20 4.76
C LEU A 95 -6.82 -11.75 3.64
N TYR A 96 -5.51 -11.60 3.77
CA TYR A 96 -4.53 -11.96 2.75
C TYR A 96 -3.42 -12.82 3.35
N ASP A 97 -3.75 -14.03 3.78
CA ASP A 97 -2.76 -15.02 4.15
C ASP A 97 -2.42 -15.94 2.97
N HIS A 98 -1.14 -16.01 2.62
CA HIS A 98 -0.63 -16.90 1.59
C HIS A 98 -0.38 -18.34 2.07
N HIS A 99 -0.44 -18.58 3.39
CA HIS A 99 -0.33 -19.90 4.02
C HIS A 99 -1.60 -20.72 3.79
N GLN A 100 -1.88 -21.06 2.54
CA GLN A 100 -2.97 -21.95 2.18
C GLN A 100 -2.62 -23.37 2.61
N ARG A 101 -3.29 -23.85 3.67
CA ARG A 101 -3.22 -25.26 4.04
C ARG A 101 -3.98 -26.07 2.99
N TYR A 102 -3.25 -26.85 2.20
CA TYR A 102 -3.84 -27.92 1.41
C TYR A 102 -4.36 -29.01 2.35
N SER A 103 -5.62 -28.89 2.80
CA SER A 103 -6.31 -29.98 3.48
C SER A 103 -6.84 -30.99 2.45
N GLY A 104 -5.94 -31.56 1.67
CA GLY A 104 -6.27 -32.66 0.77
C GLY A 104 -6.46 -33.93 1.57
N THR A 105 -7.70 -34.25 1.94
CA THR A 105 -8.11 -35.66 1.95
C THR A 105 -8.02 -36.09 0.49
N SER A 106 -6.90 -36.71 0.11
CA SER A 106 -6.85 -37.39 -1.18
C SER A 106 -7.93 -38.47 -1.17
N PRO A 107 -8.74 -38.63 -2.22
CA PRO A 107 -9.66 -39.77 -2.36
C PRO A 107 -8.94 -41.13 -2.47
N TRP A 108 -7.60 -41.15 -2.35
CA TRP A 108 -6.70 -42.27 -2.59
C TRP A 108 -5.79 -42.58 -1.40
N SER A 109 -6.23 -42.25 -0.18
CA SER A 109 -5.63 -42.70 1.09
C SER A 109 -6.59 -43.64 1.80
#